data_AF-N1P2Q1-F1
#
_entry.id   AF-N1P2Q1-F1
#
_cell.length_a   1.000
_cell.length_b   1.000
_cell.length_c   1.000
_cell.angle_alpha   90.00
_cell.angle_beta   90.00
_cell.angle_gamma   90.00
#
_symmetry.space_group_name_H-M   'P 1'
#
loop_
_entity.id
_entity.type
_entity.pdbx_description
1 polymer ?
#
loop_
_entity_poly.entity_id
_entity_poly.type
_entity_poly.pdbx_seq_one_letter_code
_entity_poly.pdbx_strand_id
1 'polypeptide(L)'
;MKLADVLGTVAFTSLMDWEASQEGYGIQYIQSTDGNENGLTAVALATNGSYIDDITVYGDNPILPWLQKFSAELDDFAQQLYSQGISQTQYNEGNLTFSSALT
;
A
#
# COMPACT_ATOMS: atom_id res chain seq x y z
N MET A 1 6.50 5.50 12.37
CA MET A 1 5.61 6.58 11.93
C MET A 1 4.40 5.91 11.33
N LYS A 2 3.21 6.14 11.86
CA LYS A 2 1.99 5.50 11.35
C LYS A 2 1.48 6.29 10.15
N LEU A 3 0.75 5.65 9.25
CA LEU A 3 0.16 6.31 8.09
C LEU A 3 -0.76 7.46 8.50
N ALA A 4 -1.56 7.25 9.56
CA ALA A 4 -2.44 8.29 10.12
C ALA A 4 -1.69 9.55 10.58
N ASP A 5 -0.44 9.43 11.03
CA ASP A 5 0.38 10.58 11.44
C ASP A 5 0.87 11.39 10.21
N VAL A 6 0.97 10.74 9.05
CA VAL A 6 1.44 11.35 7.80
C VAL A 6 0.29 12.00 7.05
N LEU A 7 -0.84 11.28 6.96
CA LEU A 7 -2.03 11.73 6.26
C LEU A 7 -2.88 12.72 7.06
N GLY A 8 -2.80 12.68 8.38
CA GLY A 8 -3.78 13.37 9.22
C GLY A 8 -5.12 12.64 9.22
N THR A 9 -5.98 12.98 10.19
CA THR A 9 -7.19 12.20 10.49
C THR A 9 -8.18 12.14 9.34
N VAL A 10 -8.40 13.25 8.62
CA VAL A 10 -9.42 13.31 7.56
C VAL A 10 -9.02 12.46 6.37
N ALA A 11 -7.83 12.67 5.82
CA ALA A 11 -7.35 11.91 4.66
C ALA A 11 -7.16 10.42 5.00
N PHE A 12 -6.70 10.11 6.22
CA PHE A 12 -6.63 8.73 6.68
C PHE A 12 -8.01 8.06 6.75
N THR A 13 -9.02 8.74 7.29
CA THR A 13 -10.38 8.19 7.38
C THR A 13 -10.95 7.95 5.99
N SER A 14 -10.82 8.91 5.07
CA SER A 14 -11.28 8.74 3.68
C SER A 14 -10.60 7.55 2.99
N LEU A 15 -9.31 7.34 3.24
CA LEU A 15 -8.58 6.19 2.70
C LEU A 15 -9.12 4.87 3.27
N MET A 16 -9.30 4.78 4.60
CA MET A 16 -9.82 3.57 5.24
C MET A 16 -11.26 3.27 4.83
N ASP A 17 -12.11 4.29 4.67
CA ASP A 17 -13.48 4.14 4.17
C ASP A 17 -13.49 3.60 2.73
N TRP A 18 -12.58 4.10 1.87
CA TRP A 18 -12.42 3.58 0.52
C TRP A 18 -11.91 2.14 0.54
N GLU A 19 -10.87 1.80 1.33
CA GLU A 19 -10.35 0.44 1.42
C GLU A 19 -11.40 -0.56 1.91
N ALA A 20 -12.23 -0.17 2.88
CA ALA A 20 -13.35 -0.98 3.34
C ALA A 20 -14.39 -1.25 2.24
N SER A 21 -14.49 -0.39 1.23
CA SER A 21 -15.36 -0.62 0.07
C SER A 21 -14.75 -1.58 -0.98
N GLN A 22 -13.46 -1.88 -0.87
CA GLN A 22 -12.70 -2.74 -1.80
C GLN A 22 -12.55 -4.18 -1.28
N GLU A 23 -13.52 -4.70 -0.52
CA GLU A 23 -13.45 -6.04 0.09
C GLU A 23 -13.07 -7.12 -0.94
N GLY A 24 -12.06 -7.94 -0.62
CA GLY A 24 -11.60 -9.03 -1.47
C GLY A 24 -10.56 -8.66 -2.53
N TYR A 25 -10.17 -7.38 -2.62
CA TYR A 25 -9.08 -6.92 -3.47
C TYR A 25 -7.79 -6.66 -2.67
N GLY A 26 -6.66 -6.76 -3.34
CA GLY A 26 -5.38 -6.32 -2.78
C GLY A 26 -5.24 -4.82 -2.91
N ILE A 27 -4.63 -4.17 -1.92
CA ILE A 27 -4.38 -2.74 -1.94
C ILE A 27 -2.88 -2.50 -2.12
N GLN A 28 -2.54 -1.71 -3.15
CA GLN A 28 -1.18 -1.23 -3.38
C GLN A 28 -1.12 0.27 -3.09
N TYR A 29 -0.12 0.69 -2.30
CA TYR A 29 0.15 2.09 -2.03
C TYR A 29 1.31 2.60 -2.88
N ILE A 30 1.12 3.74 -3.54
CA ILE A 30 2.13 4.44 -4.34
C ILE A 30 2.08 5.94 -4.07
N GLN A 31 3.20 6.63 -4.30
CA GLN A 31 3.19 8.09 -4.29
C GLN A 31 2.35 8.62 -5.45
N SER A 32 1.58 9.68 -5.22
CA SER A 32 0.78 10.30 -6.28
C SER A 32 1.65 10.81 -7.43
N THR A 33 1.13 10.72 -8.64
CA THR A 33 1.82 11.09 -9.88
C THR A 33 1.60 12.56 -10.28
N ASP A 34 0.82 13.30 -9.51
CA ASP A 34 0.48 14.70 -9.76
C ASP A 34 1.58 15.70 -9.33
N GLY A 35 2.66 15.19 -8.75
CA GLY A 35 3.80 15.98 -8.27
C GLY A 35 3.64 16.53 -6.86
N ASN A 36 2.54 16.25 -6.16
CA ASN A 36 2.37 16.62 -4.76
C ASN A 36 3.03 15.58 -3.85
N GLU A 37 4.05 15.99 -3.11
CA GLU A 37 4.81 15.10 -2.24
C GLU A 37 3.98 14.50 -1.08
N ASN A 38 2.86 15.13 -0.73
CA ASN A 38 1.92 14.66 0.30
C ASN A 38 0.85 13.72 -0.25
N GLY A 39 0.83 13.47 -1.57
CA GLY A 39 -0.18 12.65 -2.23
C GLY A 39 0.13 11.16 -2.12
N LEU A 40 -0.82 10.39 -1.59
CA LEU A 40 -0.81 8.92 -1.62
C LEU A 40 -1.92 8.43 -2.55
N THR A 41 -1.58 7.58 -3.50
CA THR A 41 -2.55 6.84 -4.29
C THR A 41 -2.61 5.39 -3.79
N ALA A 42 -3.82 4.94 -3.43
CA ALA A 42 -4.10 3.55 -3.14
C ALA A 42 -4.84 2.93 -4.32
N VAL A 43 -4.36 1.78 -4.79
CA VAL A 43 -4.87 1.09 -5.97
C VAL A 43 -5.39 -0.28 -5.56
N ALA A 44 -6.64 -0.57 -5.91
CA ALA A 44 -7.26 -1.87 -5.71
C ALA A 44 -6.93 -2.78 -6.90
N LEU A 45 -6.45 -3.99 -6.60
CA LEU A 45 -6.02 -4.99 -7.56
C LEU A 45 -6.74 -6.32 -7.33
N ALA A 46 -7.31 -6.87 -8.39
CA ALA A 46 -7.81 -8.25 -8.40
C ALA A 46 -6.67 -9.26 -8.17
N THR A 47 -7.00 -10.49 -7.76
CA THR A 47 -6.02 -11.57 -7.48
C THR A 47 -5.03 -11.83 -8.63
N ASN A 48 -5.42 -11.54 -9.87
CA ASN A 48 -4.56 -11.66 -11.05
C ASN A 48 -3.70 -10.41 -11.33
N GLY A 49 -3.71 -9.41 -10.45
CA GLY A 49 -2.99 -8.14 -10.58
C GLY A 49 -3.69 -7.09 -11.45
N SER A 50 -4.93 -7.33 -11.90
CA SER A 50 -5.65 -6.35 -12.72
C SER A 50 -6.15 -5.18 -11.88
N TYR A 51 -6.02 -3.97 -12.40
CA TYR A 51 -6.61 -2.76 -11.84
C TYR A 51 -8.13 -2.88 -11.68
N ILE A 52 -8.64 -2.44 -10.54
CA ILE A 52 -10.07 -2.35 -10.23
C ILE A 52 -10.51 -0.90 -10.06
N ASP A 53 -9.86 -0.18 -9.14
CA ASP A 53 -10.20 1.19 -8.74
C ASP A 53 -8.99 1.84 -8.06
N ASP A 54 -9.00 3.16 -7.90
CA ASP A 54 -8.02 3.88 -7.10
C ASP A 54 -8.59 5.11 -6.40
N ILE A 55 -7.95 5.49 -5.31
CA ILE A 55 -8.17 6.76 -4.64
C ILE A 55 -6.83 7.47 -4.43
N THR A 56 -6.82 8.77 -4.64
CA THR A 56 -5.70 9.63 -4.21
C THR A 56 -6.15 10.49 -3.04
N VAL A 57 -5.38 10.44 -1.94
CA VAL A 57 -5.57 11.26 -0.75
C VAL A 57 -4.34 12.10 -0.50
N TYR A 58 -4.52 13.29 0.07
CA TYR A 58 -3.42 14.21 0.36
C TYR A 58 -3.29 14.42 1.87
N GLY A 59 -2.09 14.15 2.36
CA GLY A 59 -1.75 14.26 3.77
C GLY A 59 -1.21 15.62 4.21
N ASP A 60 -0.90 15.69 5.50
CA ASP A 60 -0.24 16.84 6.12
C ASP A 60 1.28 16.84 5.87
N ASN A 61 1.87 15.68 5.59
CA ASN A 61 3.32 15.49 5.44
C ASN A 61 3.69 14.69 4.18
N PRO A 62 4.95 14.79 3.70
CA PRO A 62 5.42 14.02 2.55
C PRO A 62 5.28 12.50 2.76
N ILE A 63 4.74 11.80 1.77
CA ILE A 63 4.41 10.37 1.88
C ILE A 63 5.62 9.46 1.67
N LEU A 64 6.62 9.92 0.91
CA LEU A 64 7.73 9.08 0.44
C LEU A 64 8.52 8.41 1.59
N PRO A 65 8.89 9.10 2.68
CA PRO A 65 9.59 8.46 3.80
C PRO A 65 8.76 7.34 4.46
N TRP A 66 7.44 7.50 4.49
CA TRP A 66 6.55 6.47 5.01
C TRP A 66 6.50 5.25 4.08
N LEU A 67 6.33 5.47 2.77
CA LEU A 67 6.31 4.39 1.77
C LEU A 67 7.59 3.56 1.80
N GLN A 68 8.75 4.21 1.89
CA GLN A 68 10.04 3.52 1.99
C GLN A 68 10.13 2.64 3.22
N LYS A 69 9.69 3.16 4.37
CA LYS A 69 9.68 2.40 5.63
C LYS A 69 8.70 1.23 5.57
N PHE A 70 7.49 1.47 5.04
CA PHE A 70 6.47 0.44 4.90
C PHE A 70 6.92 -0.69 3.97
N SER A 71 7.57 -0.37 2.86
CA SER A 71 8.18 -1.35 1.96
C SER A 71 9.22 -2.21 2.67
N ALA A 72 10.13 -1.59 3.43
CA ALA A 72 11.16 -2.32 4.17
C ALA A 72 10.58 -3.26 5.23
N GLU A 73 9.55 -2.83 5.96
CA GLU A 73 8.86 -3.67 6.96
C GLU A 73 8.20 -4.90 6.31
N LEU A 74 7.67 -4.75 5.10
CA LEU A 74 7.06 -5.86 4.36
C LEU A 74 8.09 -6.81 3.74
N ASP A 75 9.22 -6.28 3.26
CA ASP A 75 10.36 -7.11 2.83
C ASP A 75 10.91 -7.94 4.00
N ASP A 76 11.10 -7.33 5.16
CA ASP A 76 11.55 -8.01 6.37
C ASP A 76 10.58 -9.12 6.79
N PHE A 77 9.27 -8.86 6.71
CA PHE A 77 8.24 -9.86 6.99
C PHE A 77 8.29 -11.03 5.98
N ALA A 78 8.42 -10.73 4.69
CA ALA A 78 8.54 -11.75 3.64
C ALA A 78 9.79 -12.63 3.86
N GLN A 79 10.92 -12.04 4.26
CA GLN A 79 12.14 -12.78 4.61
C GLN A 79 11.94 -13.67 5.84
N GLN A 80 11.23 -13.19 6.86
CA GLN A 80 10.90 -14.01 8.04
C GLN A 80 10.04 -15.21 7.68
N LEU A 81 9.03 -15.05 6.81
CA LEU A 81 8.20 -16.15 6.32
C LEU A 81 9.03 -17.15 5.51
N TYR A 82 9.88 -16.65 4.61
CA TYR A 82 10.78 -17.50 3.83
C TYR A 82 11.73 -18.31 4.73
N SER A 83 12.28 -17.71 5.79
CA SER A 83 13.15 -18.41 6.76
C SER A 83 12.44 -19.52 7.53
N GLN A 84 11.10 -19.45 7.63
CA GLN A 84 10.24 -20.46 8.23
C GLN A 84 9.77 -21.52 7.21
N GLY A 85 10.24 -21.45 5.96
CA GLY A 85 9.84 -22.35 4.88
C GLY A 85 8.46 -22.04 4.29
N ILE A 86 7.89 -20.87 4.58
CA ILE A 86 6.63 -20.40 4.01
C ILE A 86 6.96 -19.62 2.73
N SER A 87 6.57 -20.16 1.58
CA SER A 87 6.77 -19.50 0.29
C SER A 87 5.75 -18.37 0.08
N GLN A 88 6.07 -17.46 -0.83
CA GLN A 88 5.18 -16.38 -1.24
C GLN A 88 3.79 -16.87 -1.69
N THR A 89 3.73 -18.03 -2.37
CA THR A 89 2.47 -18.68 -2.75
C THR A 89 1.63 -19.19 -1.59
N GLN A 90 2.21 -19.38 -0.39
CA GLN A 90 1.51 -19.89 0.79
C GLN A 90 0.93 -18.78 1.68
N TYR A 91 1.39 -17.53 1.56
CA TYR A 91 0.81 -16.39 2.26
C TYR A 91 0.09 -15.39 1.34
N ASN A 92 0.28 -15.46 0.01
CA ASN A 92 -0.43 -14.64 -0.97
C ASN A 92 -1.91 -15.05 -1.21
N GLU A 93 -2.59 -15.70 -0.26
CA GLU A 93 -4.07 -15.85 -0.34
C GLU A 93 -4.81 -14.50 -0.17
N GLY A 94 -4.09 -13.40 0.07
CA GLY A 94 -4.54 -12.02 -0.11
C GLY A 94 -3.42 -11.17 -0.70
N ASN A 95 -3.67 -10.55 -1.85
CA ASN A 95 -2.72 -9.74 -2.62
C ASN A 95 -2.04 -8.64 -1.80
N LEU A 96 -0.77 -8.83 -1.46
CA LEU A 96 0.20 -7.75 -1.27
C LEU A 96 1.15 -7.78 -2.46
N THR A 97 0.73 -7.19 -3.58
CA THR A 97 1.55 -7.13 -4.79
C THR A 97 2.44 -5.90 -4.74
N PHE A 98 3.75 -6.11 -4.59
CA PHE A 98 4.75 -5.07 -4.80
C PHE A 98 5.26 -5.13 -6.24
N SER A 99 5.01 -4.06 -6.99
CA SER A 99 5.85 -3.71 -8.14
C SER A 99 6.96 -2.79 -7.63
N SER A 100 8.17 -3.33 -7.48
CA SER A 100 9.39 -2.52 -7.39
C SER A 100 9.82 -1.96 -8.76
N ALA A 101 9.00 -2.14 -9.80
CA ALA A 101 9.29 -1.70 -11.16
C ALA A 101 8.66 -0.32 -11.40
N LEU A 102 9.22 0.70 -10.76
CA LEU A 102 9.32 2.03 -11.37
C LEU A 102 10.80 2.27 -11.62
N THR A 103 11.19 1.93 -12.85
CA THR A 103 12.49 2.01 -13.54
C THR A 103 13.60 1.04 -13.14
#